data_AF-X1HZH6-F1
#
_entry.id   AF-X1HZH6-F1
#
_cell.length_a   1.000
_cell.length_b   1.000
_cell.length_c   1.000
_cell.angle_alpha   90.00
_cell.angle_beta   90.00
_cell.angle_gamma   90.00
#
_symmetry.space_group_name_H-M   'P 1'
#
loop_
_entity.id
_entity.type
_entity.pdbx_description
1 polymer ?
#
loop_
_entity_poly.entity_id
_entity_poly.type
_entity_poly.pdbx_seq_one_letter_code
_entity_poly.pdbx_strand_id
1 'polypeptide(L)'
;IVGARAINLVSRGVDARIDTPFHLPSEVCIGCGACAAICPTGSIQLKYTEDKVEIKPFNTVVDLRKCVSCGKHLASEEQLSLVSGKLGRLGGLVLLCGDCKRQKESVALADGARFLKNT
;
A
#
# COMPACT_ATOMS: atom_id res chain seq x y z
N ILE A 1 3.73 9.47 7.68
CA ILE A 1 2.26 9.28 7.86
C ILE A 1 1.60 9.21 6.48
N VAL A 2 0.62 8.31 6.26
CA VAL A 2 -0.04 8.11 4.95
C VAL A 2 -0.95 9.30 4.59
N GLY A 3 -1.76 9.76 5.55
CA GLY A 3 -2.52 11.02 5.44
C GLY A 3 -3.92 10.93 4.82
N ALA A 4 -4.45 9.72 4.56
CA ALA A 4 -5.76 9.54 3.92
C ALA A 4 -6.98 9.82 4.81
N ARG A 5 -6.83 9.77 6.15
CA ARG A 5 -7.88 10.11 7.14
C ARG A 5 -9.23 9.39 6.92
N ALA A 6 -9.19 8.13 6.46
CA ALA A 6 -10.38 7.36 6.08
C ALA A 6 -11.20 6.76 7.25
N ILE A 7 -10.64 6.73 8.46
CA ILE A 7 -11.26 6.13 9.65
C ILE A 7 -11.33 7.13 10.79
N ASN A 8 -12.34 7.02 11.65
CA ASN A 8 -12.53 7.87 12.82
C ASN A 8 -13.05 7.06 14.02
N LEU A 9 -13.01 7.68 15.20
CA LEU A 9 -13.76 7.19 16.35
C LEU A 9 -15.23 7.60 16.17
N VAL A 10 -16.10 6.62 15.98
CA VAL A 10 -17.54 6.82 15.87
C VAL A 10 -18.24 6.43 17.17
N SER A 11 -19.40 7.04 17.43
CA SER A 11 -20.18 6.86 18.66
C SER A 11 -19.45 7.31 19.94
N ARG A 12 -20.01 7.00 21.12
CA ARG A 12 -19.51 7.38 22.44
C ARG A 12 -19.78 6.27 23.46
N GLY A 13 -19.08 6.31 24.60
CA GLY A 13 -19.30 5.36 25.68
C GLY A 13 -18.93 3.94 25.30
N VAL A 14 -19.76 2.98 25.72
CA VAL A 14 -19.56 1.54 25.44
C VAL A 14 -19.73 1.18 23.96
N ASP A 15 -20.40 2.03 23.18
CA ASP A 15 -20.63 1.83 21.75
C ASP A 15 -19.52 2.45 20.87
N ALA A 16 -18.50 3.06 21.50
CA ALA A 16 -17.41 3.71 20.79
C ALA A 16 -16.58 2.68 20.00
N ARG A 17 -16.36 2.94 18.71
CA ARG A 17 -15.62 2.04 17.82
C ARG A 17 -14.84 2.80 16.76
N ILE A 18 -13.79 2.16 16.25
CA ILE A 18 -13.06 2.65 15.09
C ILE A 18 -13.81 2.19 13.85
N ASP A 19 -14.31 3.15 13.08
CA ASP A 19 -15.10 2.86 11.88
C ASP A 19 -14.99 3.98 10.85
N THR A 20 -15.58 3.74 9.68
CA THR A 20 -15.85 4.80 8.71
C THR A 20 -17.08 5.62 9.13
N PRO A 21 -17.21 6.88 8.69
CA PRO A 21 -18.43 7.65 8.89
C PRO A 21 -19.65 6.87 8.38
N PHE A 22 -20.69 6.76 9.22
CA PHE A 22 -21.94 6.06 8.91
C PHE A 22 -21.82 4.58 8.52
N HIS A 23 -20.70 3.90 8.82
CA HIS A 23 -20.51 2.48 8.50
C HIS A 23 -20.51 2.18 7.00
N LEU A 24 -20.25 3.21 6.19
CA LEU A 24 -20.20 3.12 4.73
C LEU A 24 -18.75 3.08 4.25
N PRO A 25 -18.46 2.42 3.11
CA PRO A 25 -17.13 2.46 2.51
C PRO A 25 -16.69 3.91 2.28
N SER A 26 -15.47 4.23 2.72
CA SER A 26 -14.93 5.59 2.62
C SER A 26 -14.26 5.79 1.26
N GLU A 27 -14.73 6.75 0.47
CA GLU A 27 -14.12 7.10 -0.83
C GLU A 27 -12.67 7.60 -0.74
N VAL A 28 -12.26 8.13 0.42
CA VAL A 28 -10.87 8.56 0.64
C VAL A 28 -9.94 7.39 1.05
N CYS A 29 -10.47 6.17 1.17
CA CYS A 29 -9.69 5.01 1.60
C CYS A 29 -8.85 4.44 0.45
N ILE A 30 -7.58 4.84 0.41
CA ILE A 30 -6.63 4.37 -0.62
C ILE A 30 -6.15 2.93 -0.45
N GLY A 31 -6.76 2.13 0.43
CA GLY A 31 -6.35 0.72 0.62
C GLY A 31 -4.96 0.50 1.21
N CYS A 32 -4.39 1.47 1.95
CA CYS A 32 -2.99 1.40 2.41
C CYS A 32 -2.68 0.36 3.50
N GLY A 33 -3.69 -0.22 4.14
CA GLY A 33 -3.52 -1.25 5.18
C GLY A 33 -2.86 -0.78 6.49
N ALA A 34 -2.51 0.50 6.63
CA ALA A 34 -1.83 1.01 7.82
C ALA A 34 -2.65 0.81 9.11
N CYS A 35 -3.98 0.90 9.02
CA CYS A 35 -4.88 0.67 10.14
C CYS A 35 -4.86 -0.79 10.62
N ALA A 36 -4.80 -1.76 9.71
CA ALA A 36 -4.66 -3.17 10.06
C ALA A 36 -3.29 -3.46 10.68
N ALA A 37 -2.22 -2.90 10.10
CA ALA A 37 -0.85 -3.11 10.57
C ALA A 37 -0.60 -2.60 12.00
N ILE A 38 -1.25 -1.50 12.40
CA ILE A 38 -1.07 -0.90 13.73
C ILE A 38 -2.08 -1.41 14.77
N CYS A 39 -3.12 -2.13 14.35
CA CYS A 39 -4.20 -2.55 15.23
C CYS A 39 -3.69 -3.59 16.25
N PRO A 40 -3.60 -3.26 17.56
CA PRO A 40 -3.04 -4.19 18.53
C PRO A 40 -3.99 -5.36 18.84
N THR A 41 -5.30 -5.18 18.60
CA THR A 41 -6.32 -6.19 18.87
C THR A 41 -6.57 -7.13 17.68
N GLY A 42 -6.05 -6.81 16.49
CA GLY A 42 -6.34 -7.57 15.27
C GLY A 42 -7.80 -7.45 14.79
N SER A 43 -8.56 -6.47 15.31
CA SER A 43 -9.96 -6.25 14.91
C SER A 43 -10.09 -5.74 13.47
N ILE A 44 -9.05 -5.14 12.90
CA ILE A 44 -9.02 -4.65 11.52
C ILE A 44 -8.23 -5.66 10.68
N GLN A 45 -8.86 -6.20 9.64
CA GLN A 45 -8.30 -7.30 8.84
C GLN A 45 -8.32 -6.98 7.35
N LEU A 46 -7.27 -7.40 6.65
CA LEU A 46 -7.13 -7.32 5.21
C LEU A 46 -7.33 -8.72 4.61
N LYS A 47 -8.37 -8.88 3.81
CA LYS A 47 -8.64 -10.13 3.08
C LYS A 47 -8.32 -9.93 1.61
N TYR A 48 -7.26 -10.60 1.17
CA TYR A 48 -6.82 -10.59 -0.22
C TYR A 48 -7.62 -11.62 -1.02
N THR A 49 -8.20 -11.22 -2.14
CA THR A 49 -8.97 -12.07 -3.06
C THR A 49 -8.53 -11.76 -4.48
N GLU A 50 -7.93 -12.71 -5.19
CA GLU A 50 -7.38 -12.54 -6.55
C GLU A 50 -6.69 -11.19 -6.74
N ASP A 51 -7.37 -10.17 -7.28
CA ASP A 51 -6.83 -8.83 -7.57
C ASP A 51 -7.42 -7.72 -6.69
N LYS A 52 -8.07 -8.06 -5.58
CA LYS A 52 -8.73 -7.13 -4.66
C LYS A 52 -8.29 -7.36 -3.21
N VAL A 53 -8.37 -6.31 -2.40
CA VAL A 53 -8.26 -6.39 -0.95
C VAL A 53 -9.53 -5.83 -0.31
N GLU A 54 -10.15 -6.64 0.54
CA GLU A 54 -11.28 -6.24 1.37
C GLU A 54 -10.77 -5.87 2.77
N ILE A 55 -11.20 -4.73 3.30
CA ILE A 55 -10.82 -4.23 4.62
C ILE A 55 -12.02 -4.31 5.55
N LYS A 56 -11.93 -5.19 6.56
CA LYS A 56 -12.95 -5.33 7.61
C LYS A 56 -12.52 -4.57 8.86
N PRO A 57 -13.42 -3.87 9.56
CA PRO A 57 -14.89 -3.87 9.40
C PRO A 57 -15.46 -2.85 8.40
N PHE A 58 -14.63 -2.07 7.72
CA PHE A 58 -15.04 -0.89 6.94
C PHE A 58 -15.77 -1.20 5.61
N ASN A 59 -16.01 -2.48 5.29
CA ASN A 59 -16.64 -2.96 4.04
C ASN A 59 -16.05 -2.34 2.76
N THR A 60 -14.78 -1.93 2.81
CA THR A 60 -14.12 -1.24 1.70
C THR A 60 -13.33 -2.25 0.89
N VAL A 61 -13.53 -2.27 -0.42
CA VAL A 61 -12.82 -3.14 -1.36
C VAL A 61 -12.02 -2.29 -2.31
N VAL A 62 -10.72 -2.57 -2.43
CA VAL A 62 -9.80 -1.80 -3.28
C VAL A 62 -9.07 -2.75 -4.23
N ASP A 63 -8.91 -2.32 -5.48
CA ASP A 63 -8.19 -3.09 -6.50
C ASP A 63 -6.67 -2.97 -6.34
N LEU A 64 -5.98 -4.09 -6.51
CA LEU A 64 -4.53 -4.22 -6.41
C LEU A 64 -3.88 -4.20 -7.79
N ARG A 65 -2.77 -3.48 -7.89
CA ARG A 65 -1.88 -3.52 -9.05
C ARG A 65 -0.84 -4.60 -8.91
N LYS A 66 -0.44 -5.12 -10.07
CA LYS A 66 0.67 -6.07 -10.21
C LYS A 66 1.96 -5.33 -10.56
N CYS A 67 3.08 -5.86 -10.08
CA CYS A 67 4.41 -5.39 -10.42
C CYS A 67 4.70 -5.62 -11.91
N VAL A 68 5.20 -4.61 -12.61
CA VAL A 68 5.51 -4.68 -14.06
C VAL A 68 6.59 -5.73 -14.38
N SER A 69 7.49 -6.02 -13.43
CA SER A 69 8.61 -6.94 -13.66
C SER A 69 8.33 -8.39 -13.30
N CYS A 70 7.50 -8.66 -12.28
CA CYS A 70 7.33 -10.03 -11.75
C CYS A 70 5.86 -10.46 -11.61
N GLY A 71 4.89 -9.58 -11.87
CA GLY A 71 3.47 -9.91 -11.82
C GLY A 71 2.88 -10.09 -10.42
N LYS A 72 3.68 -10.06 -9.34
CA LYS A 72 3.18 -10.13 -7.95
C LYS A 72 2.32 -8.91 -7.60
N HIS A 73 1.31 -9.10 -6.75
CA HIS A 73 0.55 -8.00 -6.16
C HIS A 73 1.46 -7.03 -5.42
N LEU A 74 1.26 -5.75 -5.69
CA LEU A 74 2.13 -4.68 -5.22
C LEU A 74 1.45 -3.82 -4.16
N ALA A 75 0.42 -3.08 -4.57
CA ALA A 75 -0.34 -2.16 -3.74
C ALA A 75 -1.62 -1.74 -4.50
N SER A 76 -2.51 -1.03 -3.83
CA SER A 76 -3.70 -0.44 -4.46
C SER A 76 -3.34 0.62 -5.50
N GLU A 77 -4.20 0.78 -6.52
CA GLU A 77 -4.04 1.80 -7.56
C GLU A 77 -3.97 3.21 -6.99
N GLU A 78 -4.86 3.51 -6.04
CA GLU A 78 -4.96 4.81 -5.40
C GLU A 78 -3.72 5.15 -4.57
N GLN A 79 -3.16 4.17 -3.85
CA GLN A 79 -1.93 4.37 -3.10
C GLN A 79 -0.75 4.69 -4.01
N LEU A 80 -0.62 3.96 -5.13
CA LEU A 80 0.46 4.19 -6.08
C LEU A 80 0.38 5.59 -6.70
N SER A 81 -0.83 6.05 -6.99
CA SER A 81 -1.08 7.39 -7.55
C SER A 81 -0.71 8.51 -6.55
N LEU A 82 -1.01 8.33 -5.27
CA LEU A 82 -0.61 9.28 -4.24
C LEU A 82 0.90 9.27 -3.99
N VAL A 83 1.50 8.09 -3.99
CA VAL A 83 2.95 7.91 -3.73
C VAL A 83 3.79 8.42 -4.90
N SER A 84 3.35 8.24 -6.15
CA SER A 84 4.05 8.77 -7.32
C SER A 84 4.11 10.30 -7.30
N GLY A 85 3.02 10.97 -6.92
CA GLY A 85 2.99 12.42 -6.73
C GLY A 85 3.96 12.93 -5.66
N LYS A 86 4.11 12.20 -4.55
CA LYS A 86 5.04 12.57 -3.46
C LYS A 86 6.52 12.33 -3.78
N LEU A 87 6.82 11.36 -4.65
CA LEU A 87 8.20 10.94 -4.96
C LEU A 87 8.86 11.75 -6.08
N GLY A 88 8.10 12.58 -6.82
CA GLY A 88 8.62 13.43 -7.89
C GLY A 88 9.43 12.63 -8.91
N ARG A 89 10.74 12.93 -9.02
CA ARG A 89 11.68 12.28 -9.97
C ARG A 89 11.81 10.76 -9.81
N LEU A 90 11.43 10.19 -8.66
CA LEU A 90 11.48 8.75 -8.39
C LEU A 90 10.16 8.03 -8.68
N GLY A 91 9.18 8.71 -9.27
CA GLY A 91 7.84 8.16 -9.55
C GLY A 91 7.86 6.87 -10.39
N GLY A 92 8.82 6.70 -11.31
CA GLY A 92 8.93 5.49 -12.13
C GLY A 92 9.20 4.20 -11.35
N LEU A 93 9.81 4.31 -10.17
CA LEU A 93 10.07 3.15 -9.30
C LEU A 93 8.78 2.66 -8.61
N VAL A 94 7.71 3.44 -8.58
CA VAL A 94 6.47 3.08 -7.87
C VAL A 94 5.80 1.84 -8.47
N LEU A 95 6.08 1.50 -9.74
CA LEU A 95 5.52 0.34 -10.44
C LEU A 95 6.24 -1.00 -10.16
N LEU A 96 7.31 -0.98 -9.37
CA LEU A 96 8.12 -2.15 -9.04
C LEU A 96 7.95 -2.56 -7.57
N CYS A 97 7.92 -3.87 -7.30
CA CYS A 97 7.94 -4.38 -5.93
C CYS A 97 9.31 -4.22 -5.26
N GLY A 98 9.35 -4.31 -3.94
CA GLY A 98 10.58 -4.14 -3.15
C GLY A 98 11.70 -5.13 -3.53
N ASP A 99 11.34 -6.33 -3.96
CA ASP A 99 12.31 -7.34 -4.40
C ASP A 99 12.87 -7.00 -5.79
N CYS A 100 12.02 -6.63 -6.76
CA CYS A 100 12.46 -6.24 -8.09
C CYS A 100 13.27 -4.94 -8.09
N LYS A 101 12.96 -4.00 -7.19
CA LYS A 101 13.79 -2.80 -6.98
C LYS A 101 15.20 -3.19 -6.53
N ARG A 102 15.30 -3.99 -5.46
CA ARG A 102 16.57 -4.47 -4.93
C ARG A 102 17.35 -5.26 -5.97
N GLN A 103 16.71 -6.11 -6.77
CA GLN A 103 17.37 -6.85 -7.84
C GLN A 103 17.97 -5.93 -8.91
N LYS A 104 17.23 -4.93 -9.39
CA LYS A 104 17.75 -3.97 -10.39
C LYS A 104 18.93 -3.16 -9.84
N GLU A 105 18.85 -2.75 -8.57
CA GLU A 105 19.95 -2.07 -7.90
C GLU A 105 21.18 -2.98 -7.75
N SER A 106 21.00 -4.25 -7.36
CA SER A 106 22.08 -5.23 -7.28
C SER A 106 22.77 -5.47 -8.62
N VAL A 107 22.01 -5.52 -9.72
CA VAL A 107 22.57 -5.65 -11.08
C VAL A 107 23.34 -4.38 -11.45
N ALA A 108 22.79 -3.20 -11.21
CA ALA A 108 23.50 -1.93 -11.49
C ALA A 108 24.80 -1.79 -10.69
N LEU A 109 24.82 -2.23 -9.43
CA LEU A 109 26.03 -2.28 -8.60
C LEU A 109 27.04 -3.30 -9.11
N ALA A 110 26.58 -4.48 -9.55
CA ALA A 110 27.44 -5.51 -10.14
C ALA A 110 28.07 -5.03 -11.46
N ASP A 111 27.29 -4.34 -12.30
CA ASP A 111 27.76 -3.77 -13.56
C ASP A 111 28.76 -2.63 -13.33
N GLY A 112 28.52 -1.76 -12.34
CA GLY A 112 29.45 -0.71 -11.92
C GLY A 112 30.76 -1.26 -11.33
N ALA A 113 30.67 -2.32 -10.52
CA ALA A 113 31.86 -3.03 -10.00
C ALA A 113 32.64 -3.75 -11.10
N ARG A 114 31.97 -4.16 -12.19
CA ARG A 114 32.60 -4.76 -13.37
C ARG A 114 33.32 -3.72 -14.22
N PHE A 115 32.79 -2.50 -14.31
CA PHE A 115 33.44 -1.37 -14.99
C PHE A 115 34.76 -0.96 -14.31
N LEU A 116 34.78 -0.84 -12.97
CA LEU A 116 36.01 -0.51 -12.21
C LEU A 116 37.09 -1.60 -12.23
N LYS A 117 36.72 -2.86 -12.47
CA LYS A 117 37.67 -3.98 -12.59
C LYS A 117 38.29 -4.10 -13.99
N ASN A 118 37.74 -3.39 -14.98
CA ASN A 118 38.18 -3.42 -16.38
C ASN A 118 38.93 -2.14 -16.80
N THR A 119 39.30 -1.29 -15.85
CA THR A 119 40.24 -0.15 -15.97
C THR A 119 41.41 -0.35 -15.02
#